data_AF-A0A5N5LPG3-F1
#
_entry.id   AF-A0A5N5LPG3-F1
#
_cell.length_a   1.000
_cell.length_b   1.000
_cell.length_c   1.000
_cell.angle_alpha   90.00
_cell.angle_beta   90.00
_cell.angle_gamma   90.00
#
_symmetry.space_group_name_H-M   'P 1'
#
loop_
_entity.id
_entity.type
_entity.pdbx_description
1 polymer ?
#
loop_
_entity_poly.entity_id
_entity_poly.type
_entity_poly.pdbx_seq_one_letter_code
_entity_poly.pdbx_strand_id
1 'polypeptide(L)'
;MGSAANLCSVLSESQRIIKAHSRHFLALSVLFILPPSFFLYVYPTIQNIISQFSSRGSKTLLSRTFYQDDPSNLFTTDIMILSLLFSLFTWTFSLFAQASITYSVIHGFYGRPVKLWSSIKSAFTSFFPLLITGSFLGIIYLGVLIPFALFLFFGINGIQLLGFEISVSSPYFIVFSVILGVVSVFVLLRLQLKWLLAPVIVVAESSWGLESLRRSDYLMKRMKGVALSMLLFFGFFSGLLVITISFPGEGLHIGNIDSPWKIWPFVVRIVVTSALPMVLQLYSIAAFAVLYMDCKAMHGELVLEIVEEFAGAYVSLPFDDGKTPHFHMSPDCYDLLIPDASSVVAFVRGQRIQSSAPES
;
A
#
# COMPACT_ATOMS: atom_id res chain seq x y z
N MET A 1 -26.91 15.57 -12.18
CA MET A 1 -26.86 15.03 -10.80
C MET A 1 -25.68 14.10 -10.68
N GLY A 2 -24.63 14.53 -9.98
CA GLY A 2 -23.36 13.80 -9.86
C GLY A 2 -23.54 12.54 -9.02
N SER A 3 -23.23 11.38 -9.61
CA SER A 3 -23.10 10.14 -8.84
C SER A 3 -22.02 10.36 -7.80
N ALA A 4 -22.39 10.53 -6.53
CA ALA A 4 -21.45 10.50 -5.44
C ALA A 4 -20.63 9.20 -5.59
N ALA A 5 -19.31 9.33 -5.63
CA ALA A 5 -18.42 8.19 -5.72
C ALA A 5 -18.63 7.32 -4.47
N ASN A 6 -19.46 6.29 -4.60
CA ASN A 6 -19.70 5.34 -3.53
C ASN A 6 -18.53 4.36 -3.46
N LEU A 7 -18.21 3.85 -2.28
CA LEU A 7 -17.14 2.85 -2.09
C LEU A 7 -17.29 1.65 -3.05
N CYS A 8 -18.53 1.19 -3.28
CA CYS A 8 -18.82 0.15 -4.25
C CYS A 8 -18.46 0.52 -5.69
N SER A 9 -18.60 1.80 -6.08
CA SER A 9 -18.24 2.26 -7.42
C SER A 9 -16.74 2.12 -7.64
N VAL A 10 -15.94 2.62 -6.69
CA VAL A 10 -14.47 2.56 -6.80
C VAL A 10 -13.97 1.11 -6.73
N LEU A 11 -14.57 0.26 -5.88
CA LEU A 11 -14.24 -1.16 -5.81
C LEU A 11 -14.65 -1.92 -7.08
N SER A 12 -15.81 -1.60 -7.67
CA SER A 12 -16.24 -2.22 -8.92
C SER A 12 -15.34 -1.84 -10.09
N GLU A 13 -14.85 -0.59 -10.11
CA GLU A 13 -13.92 -0.09 -11.12
C GLU A 13 -12.53 -0.72 -10.96
N SER A 14 -12.00 -0.79 -9.74
CA SER A 14 -10.72 -1.48 -9.50
C SER A 14 -10.80 -2.96 -9.87
N GLN A 15 -11.92 -3.63 -9.53
CA GLN A 15 -12.17 -5.02 -9.92
C GLN A 15 -12.24 -5.18 -11.44
N ARG A 16 -12.88 -4.25 -12.16
CA ARG A 16 -12.99 -4.29 -13.62
C ARG A 16 -11.63 -4.17 -14.28
N ILE A 17 -10.79 -3.20 -13.85
CA ILE A 17 -9.45 -2.99 -14.40
C ILE A 17 -8.56 -4.22 -14.14
N ILE A 18 -8.59 -4.76 -12.92
CA ILE A 18 -7.84 -5.97 -12.59
C ILE A 18 -8.30 -7.16 -13.43
N LYS A 19 -9.61 -7.35 -13.62
CA LYS A 19 -10.15 -8.46 -14.44
C LYS A 19 -9.74 -8.33 -15.91
N ALA A 20 -9.77 -7.13 -16.47
CA ALA A 20 -9.41 -6.87 -17.87
C ALA A 20 -7.96 -7.28 -18.19
N HIS A 21 -7.04 -7.11 -17.23
CA HIS A 21 -5.63 -7.48 -17.37
C HIS A 21 -5.17 -8.47 -16.29
N SER A 22 -6.02 -9.43 -15.95
CA SER A 22 -5.82 -10.32 -14.78
C SER A 22 -4.49 -11.06 -14.78
N ARG A 23 -4.02 -11.55 -15.94
CA ARG A 23 -2.72 -12.23 -16.05
C ARG A 23 -1.54 -11.33 -15.72
N HIS A 24 -1.62 -10.06 -16.10
CA HIS A 24 -0.55 -9.09 -15.85
C HIS A 24 -0.49 -8.69 -14.37
N PHE A 25 -1.65 -8.35 -13.78
CA PHE A 25 -1.74 -8.04 -12.36
C PHE A 25 -1.38 -9.24 -11.47
N LEU A 26 -1.76 -10.45 -11.87
CA LEU A 26 -1.37 -11.68 -11.18
C LEU A 26 0.14 -11.89 -11.26
N ALA A 27 0.77 -11.70 -12.43
CA ALA A 27 2.22 -11.80 -12.57
C ALA A 27 2.96 -10.78 -11.69
N LEU A 28 2.51 -9.52 -11.67
CA LEU A 28 3.09 -8.49 -10.79
C LEU A 28 2.93 -8.83 -9.31
N SER A 29 1.77 -9.36 -8.92
CA SER A 29 1.51 -9.75 -7.53
C SER A 29 2.37 -10.94 -7.11
N VAL A 30 2.54 -11.93 -7.99
CA VAL A 30 3.39 -13.10 -7.74
C VAL A 30 4.87 -12.69 -7.67
N LEU A 31 5.27 -11.69 -8.46
CA LEU A 31 6.66 -11.26 -8.52
C LEU A 31 7.05 -10.33 -7.35
N PHE A 32 6.15 -9.44 -6.91
CA PHE A 32 6.47 -8.43 -5.89
C PHE A 32 5.77 -8.61 -4.53
N ILE A 33 4.55 -9.15 -4.48
CA ILE A 33 3.75 -9.23 -3.24
C ILE A 33 3.83 -10.62 -2.59
N LEU A 34 3.90 -11.68 -3.40
CA LEU A 34 3.98 -13.05 -2.89
C LEU A 34 5.27 -13.32 -2.09
N PRO A 35 6.48 -12.90 -2.53
CA PRO A 35 7.70 -13.13 -1.76
C PRO A 35 7.62 -12.56 -0.33
N PRO A 36 7.33 -11.26 -0.10
CA PRO A 36 7.25 -10.74 1.26
C PRO A 36 6.12 -11.40 2.08
N SER A 37 4.98 -11.73 1.48
CA SER A 37 3.88 -12.41 2.18
C SER A 37 4.26 -13.81 2.67
N PHE A 38 5.00 -14.56 1.85
CA PHE A 38 5.51 -15.88 2.24
C PHE A 38 6.55 -15.77 3.34
N PHE A 39 7.53 -14.85 3.19
CA PHE A 39 8.57 -14.68 4.20
C PHE A 39 7.99 -14.16 5.53
N LEU A 40 6.96 -13.31 5.55
CA LEU A 40 6.29 -12.87 6.78
C LEU A 40 5.75 -14.04 7.61
N TYR A 41 5.22 -15.08 6.95
CA TYR A 41 4.70 -16.26 7.65
C TYR A 41 5.84 -17.19 8.11
N VAL A 42 6.85 -17.39 7.27
CA VAL A 42 7.94 -18.33 7.56
C VAL A 42 8.96 -17.77 8.55
N TYR A 43 9.14 -16.44 8.58
CA TYR A 43 10.07 -15.73 9.44
C TYR A 43 10.00 -16.10 10.94
N PRO A 44 8.84 -16.10 11.62
CA PRO A 44 8.76 -16.51 13.02
C PRO A 44 9.16 -17.99 13.22
N THR A 45 8.90 -18.84 12.22
CA THR A 45 9.31 -20.25 12.26
C THR A 45 10.83 -20.38 12.14
N ILE A 46 11.46 -19.63 11.23
CA ILE A 46 12.93 -19.57 11.10
C ILE A 46 13.57 -19.06 12.39
N GLN A 47 13.04 -17.98 12.97
CA GLN A 47 13.53 -17.46 14.25
C GLN A 47 13.43 -18.48 15.39
N ASN A 48 12.32 -19.23 15.45
CA ASN A 48 12.13 -20.28 16.45
C ASN A 48 13.09 -21.47 16.22
N ILE A 49 13.34 -21.86 14.97
CA ILE A 49 14.30 -22.92 14.63
C ILE A 49 15.72 -22.49 15.03
N ILE A 50 16.13 -21.27 14.67
CA ILE A 50 17.47 -20.74 15.00
C ILE A 50 17.68 -20.68 16.53
N SER A 51 16.66 -20.24 17.28
CA SER A 51 16.73 -20.22 18.74
C SER A 51 16.75 -21.62 19.38
N GLN A 52 16.02 -22.59 18.82
CA GLN A 52 16.04 -23.98 19.29
C GLN A 52 17.37 -24.71 18.99
N PHE A 53 17.93 -24.55 17.80
CA PHE A 53 19.24 -25.13 17.46
C PHE A 53 20.35 -24.62 18.39
N SER A 54 20.28 -23.35 18.80
CA SER A 54 21.21 -22.77 19.76
C SER A 54 21.07 -23.37 21.18
N SER A 55 19.83 -23.56 21.67
CA SER A 55 19.57 -24.21 22.96
C SER A 55 20.05 -25.67 23.03
N ARG A 56 20.03 -26.38 21.89
CA ARG A 56 20.46 -27.79 21.81
C ARG A 56 21.97 -27.92 21.55
N GLY A 57 22.53 -27.07 20.70
CA GLY A 57 23.97 -27.03 20.40
C GLY A 57 24.82 -26.59 21.59
N SER A 58 24.33 -25.65 22.40
CA SER A 58 24.98 -25.22 23.66
C SER A 58 25.06 -26.36 24.68
N LYS A 59 24.03 -27.22 24.79
CA LYS A 59 24.06 -28.40 25.67
C LYS A 59 25.05 -29.47 25.23
N THR A 60 25.30 -29.60 23.92
CA THR A 60 26.28 -30.58 23.39
C THR A 60 27.71 -30.04 23.37
N LEU A 61 27.92 -28.72 23.32
CA LEU A 61 29.24 -28.09 23.34
C LEU A 61 29.73 -27.68 24.74
N LEU A 62 28.84 -27.52 25.72
CA LEU A 62 29.21 -27.27 27.12
C LEU A 62 29.96 -28.44 27.79
N SER A 63 29.97 -29.63 27.19
CA SER A 63 30.82 -30.74 27.64
C SER A 63 32.27 -30.67 27.10
N ARG A 64 32.62 -29.74 26.20
CA ARG A 64 33.92 -29.84 25.49
C ARG A 64 34.90 -28.67 25.62
N THR A 65 34.50 -27.44 25.91
CA THR A 65 35.49 -26.35 25.88
C THR A 65 35.22 -25.27 26.91
N PHE A 66 35.91 -25.39 28.05
CA PHE A 66 36.38 -24.24 28.82
C PHE A 66 37.27 -23.39 27.90
N TYR A 67 36.82 -22.20 27.47
CA TYR A 67 37.61 -20.98 27.16
C TYR A 67 36.66 -19.93 26.56
N GLN A 68 36.15 -19.08 27.45
CA GLN A 68 35.95 -17.63 27.33
C GLN A 68 35.93 -17.00 25.92
N ASP A 69 34.74 -16.95 25.32
CA ASP A 69 34.24 -15.82 24.55
C ASP A 69 32.71 -15.86 24.61
N ASP A 70 32.06 -14.75 24.97
CA ASP A 70 30.65 -14.71 25.39
C ASP A 70 29.69 -15.02 24.21
N PRO A 71 29.10 -16.23 24.13
CA PRO A 71 28.33 -16.67 22.95
C PRO A 71 26.96 -15.97 22.84
N SER A 72 26.59 -15.16 23.84
CA SER A 72 25.34 -14.42 23.94
C SER A 72 25.25 -13.23 22.96
N ASN A 73 26.38 -12.55 22.71
CA ASN A 73 26.43 -11.34 21.87
C ASN A 73 26.40 -11.63 20.36
N LEU A 74 27.05 -12.70 19.90
CA LEU A 74 27.04 -13.10 18.48
C LEU A 74 25.64 -13.52 18.02
N PHE A 75 24.93 -14.30 18.83
CA PHE A 75 23.57 -14.78 18.53
C PHE A 75 22.54 -13.64 18.42
N THR A 76 22.62 -12.68 19.34
CA THR A 76 21.76 -11.49 19.31
C THR A 76 22.04 -10.67 18.05
N THR A 77 23.31 -10.57 17.65
CA THR A 77 23.74 -9.84 16.45
C THR A 77 23.22 -10.51 15.17
N ASP A 78 23.31 -11.84 15.05
CA ASP A 78 22.82 -12.58 13.88
C ASP A 78 21.29 -12.47 13.70
N ILE A 79 20.53 -12.54 14.80
CA ILE A 79 19.08 -12.34 14.75
C ILE A 79 18.72 -10.90 14.40
N MET A 80 19.46 -9.91 14.93
CA MET A 80 19.27 -8.51 14.58
C MET A 80 19.57 -8.25 13.11
N ILE A 81 20.67 -8.80 12.58
CA ILE A 81 21.04 -8.71 11.16
C ILE A 81 19.97 -9.37 10.28
N LEU A 82 19.51 -10.57 10.65
CA LEU A 82 18.45 -11.27 9.92
C LEU A 82 17.14 -10.46 9.92
N SER A 83 16.78 -9.87 11.06
CA SER A 83 15.60 -9.00 11.20
C SER A 83 15.71 -7.75 10.33
N LEU A 84 16.89 -7.13 10.30
CA LEU A 84 17.17 -5.95 9.50
C LEU A 84 17.09 -6.26 8.00
N LEU A 85 17.73 -7.35 7.57
CA LEU A 85 17.73 -7.80 6.19
C LEU A 85 16.30 -8.15 5.73
N PHE A 86 15.54 -8.84 6.57
CA PHE A 86 14.14 -9.17 6.31
C PHE A 86 13.27 -7.92 6.18
N SER A 87 13.48 -6.93 7.05
CA SER A 87 12.76 -5.65 7.01
C SER A 87 13.09 -4.87 5.73
N LEU A 88 14.37 -4.81 5.35
CA LEU A 88 14.83 -4.16 4.12
C LEU A 88 14.27 -4.86 2.88
N PHE A 89 14.28 -6.20 2.87
CA PHE A 89 13.69 -7.01 1.80
C PHE A 89 12.19 -6.73 1.66
N THR A 90 11.44 -6.76 2.76
CA THR A 90 10.00 -6.53 2.75
C THR A 90 9.67 -5.11 2.31
N TRP A 91 10.43 -4.12 2.79
CA TRP A 91 10.27 -2.71 2.42
C TRP A 91 10.51 -2.51 0.93
N THR A 92 11.64 -2.98 0.39
CA THR A 92 11.99 -2.82 -1.02
C THR A 92 10.96 -3.47 -1.95
N PHE A 93 10.55 -4.71 -1.69
CA PHE A 93 9.52 -5.40 -2.48
C PHE A 93 8.16 -4.71 -2.41
N SER A 94 7.79 -4.15 -1.25
CA SER A 94 6.55 -3.39 -1.10
C SER A 94 6.54 -2.10 -1.93
N LEU A 95 7.68 -1.38 -1.98
CA LEU A 95 7.82 -0.19 -2.84
C LEU A 95 7.69 -0.54 -4.32
N PHE A 96 8.33 -1.62 -4.77
CA PHE A 96 8.21 -2.09 -6.16
C PHE A 96 6.80 -2.55 -6.51
N ALA A 97 6.12 -3.27 -5.61
CA ALA A 97 4.72 -3.64 -5.78
C ALA A 97 3.85 -2.39 -5.96
N GLN A 98 4.01 -1.41 -5.07
CA GLN A 98 3.22 -0.18 -5.11
C GLN A 98 3.46 0.62 -6.39
N ALA A 99 4.70 0.80 -6.81
CA ALA A 99 5.02 1.53 -8.03
C ALA A 99 4.51 0.82 -9.29
N SER A 100 4.78 -0.48 -9.42
CA SER A 100 4.41 -1.27 -10.61
C SER A 100 2.90 -1.43 -10.78
N ILE A 101 2.16 -1.68 -9.69
CA ILE A 101 0.71 -1.85 -9.71
C ILE A 101 0.04 -0.49 -9.96
N THR A 102 0.46 0.57 -9.28
CA THR A 102 -0.12 1.92 -9.48
C THR A 102 0.05 2.38 -10.93
N TYR A 103 1.26 2.26 -11.47
CA TYR A 103 1.53 2.57 -12.88
C TYR A 103 0.63 1.75 -13.83
N SER A 104 0.45 0.46 -13.55
CA SER A 104 -0.36 -0.43 -14.38
C SER A 104 -1.86 -0.12 -14.29
N VAL A 105 -2.37 0.30 -13.13
CA VAL A 105 -3.76 0.73 -12.95
C VAL A 105 -4.03 2.05 -13.68
N ILE A 106 -3.12 3.01 -13.57
CA ILE A 106 -3.22 4.29 -14.27
C ILE A 106 -3.23 4.05 -15.79
N HIS A 107 -2.27 3.29 -16.33
CA HIS A 107 -2.26 2.95 -17.75
C HIS A 107 -3.48 2.14 -18.20
N GLY A 108 -3.97 1.23 -17.36
CA GLY A 108 -5.21 0.48 -17.61
C GLY A 108 -6.44 1.38 -17.65
N PHE A 109 -6.46 2.46 -16.87
CA PHE A 109 -7.52 3.47 -16.89
C PHE A 109 -7.55 4.26 -18.21
N TYR A 110 -6.38 4.56 -18.79
CA TYR A 110 -6.25 5.21 -20.11
C TYR A 110 -6.40 4.24 -21.31
N GLY A 111 -6.70 2.96 -21.07
CA GLY A 111 -6.95 1.98 -22.13
C GLY A 111 -5.72 1.56 -22.96
N ARG A 112 -4.49 1.87 -22.51
CA ARG A 112 -3.25 1.50 -23.23
C ARG A 112 -2.82 0.06 -22.87
N PRO A 113 -2.24 -0.71 -23.81
CA PRO A 113 -1.75 -2.06 -23.51
C PRO A 113 -0.57 -2.01 -22.54
N VAL A 114 -0.77 -2.59 -21.35
CA VAL A 114 0.24 -2.58 -20.28
C VAL A 114 1.29 -3.67 -20.53
N LYS A 115 2.54 -3.26 -20.79
CA LYS A 115 3.68 -4.19 -20.91
C LYS A 115 4.36 -4.36 -19.56
N LEU A 116 4.52 -5.61 -19.08
CA LEU A 116 5.19 -5.93 -17.80
C LEU A 116 6.56 -5.26 -17.65
N TRP A 117 7.37 -5.30 -18.72
CA TRP A 117 8.69 -4.69 -18.74
C TRP A 117 8.67 -3.17 -18.55
N SER A 118 7.67 -2.49 -19.13
CA SER A 118 7.49 -1.04 -18.95
C SER A 118 7.12 -0.70 -17.51
N SER A 119 6.23 -1.48 -16.91
CA SER A 119 5.85 -1.31 -15.50
C SER A 119 7.03 -1.54 -14.55
N ILE A 120 7.90 -2.53 -14.83
CA ILE A 120 9.11 -2.78 -14.03
C ILE A 120 10.10 -1.61 -14.17
N LYS A 121 10.36 -1.16 -15.40
CA LYS A 121 11.27 -0.03 -15.65
C LYS A 121 10.77 1.26 -14.96
N SER A 122 9.47 1.53 -15.03
CA SER A 122 8.84 2.65 -14.33
C SER A 122 8.91 2.50 -12.80
N ALA A 123 8.80 1.28 -12.29
CA ALA A 123 8.96 1.01 -10.86
C ALA A 123 10.39 1.35 -10.38
N PHE A 124 11.42 1.05 -11.18
CA PHE A 124 12.80 1.45 -10.87
C PHE A 124 13.00 2.96 -10.87
N THR A 125 12.41 3.69 -11.81
CA THR A 125 12.53 5.16 -11.84
C THR A 125 11.78 5.81 -10.68
N SER A 126 10.65 5.22 -10.27
CA SER A 126 9.84 5.72 -9.16
C SER A 126 10.35 5.28 -7.79
N PHE A 127 11.28 4.33 -7.72
CA PHE A 127 11.78 3.75 -6.47
C PHE A 127 12.37 4.80 -5.52
N PHE A 128 13.30 5.63 -6.02
CA PHE A 128 13.95 6.65 -5.19
C PHE A 128 12.97 7.72 -4.69
N PRO A 129 12.10 8.31 -5.53
CA PRO A 129 11.04 9.19 -5.06
C PRO A 129 10.13 8.55 -4.01
N LEU A 130 9.71 7.29 -4.21
CA LEU A 130 8.81 6.60 -3.27
C LEU A 130 9.50 6.29 -1.94
N LEU A 131 10.79 5.93 -1.98
CA LEU A 131 11.61 5.69 -0.81
C LEU A 131 11.79 6.97 0.02
N ILE A 132 12.05 8.10 -0.64
CA ILE A 132 12.18 9.40 0.03
C ILE A 132 10.86 9.80 0.70
N THR A 133 9.76 9.80 -0.05
CA THR A 133 8.43 10.17 0.49
C THR A 133 7.97 9.20 1.57
N GLY A 134 8.19 7.90 1.39
CA GLY A 134 7.88 6.88 2.40
C GLY A 134 8.70 7.04 3.68
N SER A 135 9.98 7.41 3.56
CA SER A 135 10.84 7.71 4.71
C SER A 135 10.37 8.95 5.47
N PHE A 136 10.03 10.04 4.77
CA PHE A 136 9.45 11.23 5.41
C PHE A 136 8.14 10.90 6.14
N LEU A 137 7.28 10.12 5.51
CA LEU A 137 6.03 9.69 6.12
C LEU A 137 6.27 8.86 7.39
N GLY A 138 7.25 7.95 7.35
CA GLY A 138 7.68 7.16 8.51
C GLY A 138 8.24 8.02 9.64
N ILE A 139 9.10 9.00 9.32
CA ILE A 139 9.64 9.95 10.29
C ILE A 139 8.53 10.76 10.96
N ILE A 140 7.52 11.19 10.20
CA ILE A 140 6.40 11.93 10.76
C ILE A 140 5.56 11.05 11.69
N TYR A 141 5.23 9.81 11.29
CA TYR A 141 4.50 8.89 12.17
C TYR A 141 5.28 8.58 13.45
N LEU A 142 6.59 8.36 13.34
CA LEU A 142 7.46 8.17 14.49
C LEU A 142 7.48 9.43 15.38
N GLY A 143 7.62 10.61 14.79
CA GLY A 143 7.60 11.89 15.48
C GLY A 143 6.28 12.16 16.22
N VAL A 144 5.16 11.63 15.73
CA VAL A 144 3.86 11.68 16.42
C VAL A 144 3.77 10.65 17.54
N LEU A 145 4.34 9.46 17.36
CA LEU A 145 4.31 8.39 18.35
C LEU A 145 5.24 8.67 19.55
N ILE A 146 6.41 9.25 19.31
CA ILE A 146 7.42 9.59 20.33
C ILE A 146 6.84 10.37 21.51
N PRO A 147 6.10 11.50 21.35
CA PRO A 147 5.58 12.24 22.49
C PRO A 147 4.57 11.44 23.32
N PHE A 148 3.74 10.59 22.70
CA PHE A 148 2.85 9.69 23.44
C PHE A 148 3.63 8.66 24.26
N ALA A 149 4.66 8.07 23.66
CA ALA A 149 5.54 7.11 24.33
C ALA A 149 6.33 7.77 25.48
N LEU A 150 6.90 8.96 25.25
CA LEU A 150 7.59 9.75 26.26
C LEU A 150 6.64 10.15 27.40
N PHE A 151 5.42 10.55 27.09
CA PHE A 151 4.43 10.91 28.11
C PHE A 151 4.10 9.72 29.03
N LEU A 152 3.92 8.52 28.47
CA LEU A 152 3.78 7.30 29.29
C LEU A 152 5.04 7.01 30.11
N PHE A 153 6.21 7.10 29.49
CA PHE A 153 7.48 6.83 30.15
C PHE A 153 7.74 7.80 31.32
N PHE A 154 7.56 9.10 31.12
CA PHE A 154 7.68 10.10 32.17
C PHE A 154 6.58 9.95 33.23
N GLY A 155 5.36 9.57 32.85
CA GLY A 155 4.29 9.27 33.80
C GLY A 155 4.66 8.13 34.74
N ILE A 156 5.15 7.01 34.20
CA ILE A 156 5.56 5.84 34.99
C ILE A 156 6.77 6.19 35.88
N ASN A 157 7.85 6.68 35.28
CA ASN A 157 9.10 6.94 36.02
C ASN A 157 8.97 8.14 36.99
N GLY A 158 8.19 9.16 36.63
CA GLY A 158 7.99 10.33 37.47
C GLY A 158 7.25 9.98 38.76
N ILE A 159 6.25 9.09 38.69
CA ILE A 159 5.52 8.67 39.90
C ILE A 159 6.35 7.68 40.72
N GLN A 160 7.15 6.82 40.08
CA GLN A 160 8.11 5.96 40.77
C GLN A 160 9.20 6.77 41.50
N LEU A 161 9.69 7.87 40.91
CA LEU A 161 10.67 8.78 41.51
C LEU A 161 10.11 9.49 42.77
N LEU A 162 8.80 9.73 42.82
CA LEU A 162 8.11 10.30 43.98
C LEU A 162 7.90 9.29 45.13
N GLY A 163 8.39 8.06 44.99
CA GLY A 163 8.29 7.01 46.01
C GLY A 163 6.93 6.31 46.06
N PHE A 164 6.05 6.56 45.08
CA PHE A 164 4.77 5.84 44.98
C PHE A 164 4.95 4.57 44.15
N GLU A 165 4.64 3.42 44.75
CA GLU A 165 4.56 2.15 44.03
C GLU A 165 3.31 2.13 43.13
N ILE A 166 3.47 2.48 41.86
CA ILE A 166 2.44 2.18 40.87
C ILE A 166 2.52 0.71 40.54
N SER A 167 1.48 -0.03 40.95
CA SER A 167 1.18 -1.30 40.29
C SER A 167 0.73 -1.00 38.86
N VAL A 168 1.53 -1.42 37.87
CA VAL A 168 1.18 -1.35 36.44
C VAL A 168 -0.15 -2.08 36.17
N SER A 169 -0.51 -3.02 37.03
CA SER A 169 -1.78 -3.74 37.05
C SER A 169 -2.97 -2.94 37.61
N SER A 170 -2.76 -1.70 38.06
CA SER A 170 -3.84 -0.86 38.59
C SER A 170 -4.86 -0.56 37.49
N PRO A 171 -6.17 -0.75 37.74
CA PRO A 171 -7.20 -0.52 36.74
C PRO A 171 -7.19 0.94 36.23
N TYR A 172 -6.85 1.91 37.07
CA TYR A 172 -6.76 3.31 36.68
C TYR A 172 -5.64 3.59 35.68
N PHE A 173 -4.47 2.98 35.87
CA PHE A 173 -3.34 3.11 34.95
C PHE A 173 -3.64 2.45 33.61
N ILE A 174 -4.27 1.27 33.62
CA ILE A 174 -4.71 0.58 32.41
C ILE A 174 -5.73 1.44 31.64
N VAL A 175 -6.75 1.97 32.30
CA VAL A 175 -7.76 2.83 31.65
C VAL A 175 -7.11 4.09 31.05
N PHE A 176 -6.19 4.74 31.78
CA PHE A 176 -5.46 5.90 31.28
C PHE A 176 -4.61 5.57 30.05
N SER A 177 -3.86 4.46 30.10
CA SER A 177 -3.05 3.97 28.98
C SER A 177 -3.91 3.64 27.76
N VAL A 178 -5.06 3.01 27.95
CA VAL A 178 -6.03 2.73 26.89
C VAL A 178 -6.56 4.02 26.28
N ILE A 179 -6.98 5.00 27.07
CA ILE A 179 -7.46 6.30 26.58
C ILE A 179 -6.37 6.98 25.74
N LEU A 180 -5.13 7.03 26.23
CA LEU A 180 -4.02 7.62 25.51
C LEU A 180 -3.73 6.87 24.21
N GLY A 181 -3.79 5.54 24.23
CA GLY A 181 -3.65 4.68 23.06
C GLY A 181 -4.72 4.98 22.01
N VAL A 182 -5.99 5.08 22.42
CA VAL A 182 -7.11 5.44 21.53
C VAL A 182 -6.90 6.82 20.90
N VAL A 183 -6.47 7.81 21.69
CA VAL A 183 -6.15 9.15 21.19
C VAL A 183 -5.02 9.08 20.16
N SER A 184 -3.94 8.35 20.46
CA SER A 184 -2.81 8.16 19.56
C SER A 184 -3.24 7.51 18.23
N VAL A 185 -4.03 6.44 18.29
CA VAL A 185 -4.59 5.76 17.12
C VAL A 185 -5.45 6.71 16.29
N PHE A 186 -6.29 7.52 16.92
CA PHE A 186 -7.13 8.48 16.21
C PHE A 186 -6.32 9.57 15.50
N VAL A 187 -5.26 10.07 16.14
CA VAL A 187 -4.33 11.04 15.52
C VAL A 187 -3.63 10.41 14.32
N LEU A 188 -3.09 9.19 14.46
CA LEU A 188 -2.45 8.47 13.37
C LEU A 188 -3.42 8.20 12.22
N LEU A 189 -4.66 7.80 12.52
CA LEU A 189 -5.69 7.58 11.50
C LEU A 189 -6.01 8.87 10.74
N ARG A 190 -6.11 10.02 11.42
CA ARG A 190 -6.31 11.31 10.73
C ARG A 190 -5.14 11.69 9.82
N LEU A 191 -3.91 11.41 10.24
CA LEU A 191 -2.72 11.65 9.41
C LEU A 191 -2.68 10.70 8.22
N GLN A 192 -2.97 9.42 8.43
CA GLN A 192 -3.09 8.43 7.36
C GLN A 192 -4.11 8.86 6.32
N LEU A 193 -5.29 9.35 6.72
CA LEU A 193 -6.29 9.84 5.78
C LEU A 193 -5.77 10.99 4.92
N LYS A 194 -5.05 11.95 5.50
CA LYS A 194 -4.53 13.10 4.76
C LYS A 194 -3.48 12.73 3.73
N TRP A 195 -2.67 11.71 4.02
CA TRP A 195 -1.51 11.33 3.21
C TRP A 195 -1.67 9.98 2.52
N LEU A 196 -2.89 9.46 2.48
CA LEU A 196 -3.21 8.14 1.92
C LEU A 196 -2.85 8.04 0.43
N LEU A 197 -3.01 9.14 -0.31
CA LEU A 197 -2.73 9.19 -1.74
C LEU A 197 -1.29 9.58 -2.07
N ALA A 198 -0.50 10.01 -1.08
CA ALA A 198 0.88 10.44 -1.31
C ALA A 198 1.70 9.41 -2.10
N PRO A 199 1.74 8.12 -1.75
CA PRO A 199 2.55 7.18 -2.51
C PRO A 199 2.00 6.90 -3.92
N VAL A 200 0.70 7.10 -4.17
CA VAL A 200 0.12 7.02 -5.52
C VAL A 200 0.52 8.25 -6.34
N ILE A 201 0.48 9.44 -5.74
CA ILE A 201 0.87 10.72 -6.34
C ILE A 201 2.34 10.70 -6.74
N VAL A 202 3.22 10.14 -5.91
CA VAL A 202 4.65 10.00 -6.24
C VAL A 202 4.85 9.20 -7.54
N VAL A 203 4.06 8.15 -7.75
CA VAL A 203 4.15 7.31 -8.96
C VAL A 203 3.53 8.02 -10.16
N ALA A 204 2.39 8.70 -9.96
CA ALA A 204 1.61 9.31 -11.03
C ALA A 204 2.21 10.63 -11.53
N GLU A 205 2.59 11.53 -10.62
CA GLU A 205 3.08 12.88 -10.93
C GLU A 205 4.62 12.96 -10.87
N SER A 206 5.31 11.86 -10.56
CA SER A 206 6.77 11.81 -10.35
C SER A 206 7.26 12.86 -9.32
N SER A 207 6.38 13.30 -8.42
CA SER A 207 6.70 14.27 -7.37
C SER A 207 7.28 13.58 -6.14
N TRP A 208 8.20 14.25 -5.46
CA TRP A 208 8.98 13.70 -4.35
C TRP A 208 8.84 14.53 -3.06
N GLY A 209 8.92 13.85 -1.91
CA GLY A 209 9.02 14.49 -0.60
C GLY A 209 7.73 15.15 -0.11
N LEU A 210 7.86 16.33 0.50
CA LEU A 210 6.76 17.06 1.14
C LEU A 210 5.73 17.60 0.13
N GLU A 211 6.14 17.83 -1.13
CA GLU A 211 5.25 18.32 -2.18
C GLU A 211 4.10 17.33 -2.43
N SER A 212 4.45 16.03 -2.52
CA SER A 212 3.47 14.95 -2.66
C SER A 212 2.48 14.88 -1.48
N LEU A 213 2.94 15.15 -0.25
CA LEU A 213 2.09 15.16 0.95
C LEU A 213 1.12 16.33 0.97
N ARG A 214 1.58 17.54 0.59
CA ARG A 214 0.73 18.73 0.49
C ARG A 214 -0.32 18.55 -0.60
N ARG A 215 0.08 17.98 -1.73
CA ARG A 215 -0.80 17.63 -2.83
C ARG A 215 -1.88 16.62 -2.41
N SER A 216 -1.49 15.61 -1.62
CA SER A 216 -2.42 14.61 -1.08
C SER A 216 -3.51 15.25 -0.21
N ASP A 217 -3.15 16.17 0.69
CA ASP A 217 -4.12 16.86 1.56
C ASP A 217 -5.10 17.72 0.76
N TYR A 218 -4.63 18.36 -0.31
CA TYR A 218 -5.48 19.13 -1.23
C TYR A 218 -6.54 18.24 -1.90
N LEU A 219 -6.10 17.13 -2.52
CA LEU A 219 -6.99 16.19 -3.21
C LEU A 219 -7.98 15.52 -2.25
N MET A 220 -7.55 15.22 -1.03
CA MET A 220 -8.35 14.50 -0.05
C MET A 220 -9.46 15.37 0.56
N LYS A 221 -9.38 16.71 0.46
CA LYS A 221 -10.29 17.64 1.15
C LYS A 221 -11.77 17.35 0.89
N ARG A 222 -12.11 16.88 -0.32
CA ARG A 222 -13.49 16.62 -0.78
C ARG A 222 -13.96 15.17 -0.61
N MET A 223 -13.06 14.19 -0.48
CA MET A 223 -13.39 12.74 -0.51
C MET A 223 -13.03 11.97 0.77
N LYS A 224 -12.86 12.68 1.90
CA LYS A 224 -12.45 12.11 3.19
C LYS A 224 -13.31 10.93 3.66
N GLY A 225 -14.63 10.98 3.43
CA GLY A 225 -15.54 9.91 3.86
C GLY A 225 -15.32 8.60 3.11
N VAL A 226 -15.16 8.66 1.78
CA VAL A 226 -14.91 7.49 0.93
C VAL A 226 -13.54 6.90 1.23
N ALA A 227 -12.52 7.76 1.34
CA ALA A 227 -11.16 7.36 1.69
C ALA A 227 -11.10 6.69 3.07
N LEU A 228 -11.80 7.25 4.07
CA LEU A 228 -11.92 6.65 5.40
C LEU A 228 -12.60 5.30 5.34
N SER A 229 -13.70 5.18 4.60
CA SER A 229 -14.41 3.91 4.47
C SER A 229 -13.54 2.83 3.81
N MET A 230 -12.71 3.19 2.82
CA MET A 230 -11.75 2.26 2.22
C MET A 230 -10.64 1.85 3.17
N LEU A 231 -10.05 2.82 3.86
CA LEU A 231 -8.99 2.56 4.84
C LEU A 231 -9.49 1.60 5.93
N LEU A 232 -10.70 1.82 6.45
CA LEU A 232 -11.32 0.94 7.44
C LEU A 232 -11.62 -0.44 6.87
N PHE A 233 -12.15 -0.53 5.65
CA PHE A 233 -12.44 -1.80 4.99
C PHE A 233 -11.17 -2.65 4.82
N PHE A 234 -10.15 -2.13 4.13
CA PHE A 234 -8.89 -2.85 3.91
C PHE A 234 -8.13 -3.09 5.21
N GLY A 235 -8.14 -2.12 6.13
CA GLY A 235 -7.53 -2.25 7.45
C GLY A 235 -8.17 -3.35 8.29
N PHE A 236 -9.51 -3.48 8.26
CA PHE A 236 -10.24 -4.52 8.98
C PHE A 236 -9.89 -5.92 8.47
N PHE A 237 -9.92 -6.15 7.15
CA PHE A 237 -9.55 -7.45 6.57
C PHE A 237 -8.08 -7.78 6.80
N SER A 238 -7.19 -6.79 6.68
CA SER A 238 -5.76 -6.97 6.94
C SER A 238 -5.52 -7.32 8.41
N GLY A 239 -6.18 -6.63 9.33
CA GLY A 239 -6.13 -6.92 10.77
C GLY A 239 -6.62 -8.33 11.11
N LEU A 240 -7.73 -8.76 10.51
CA LEU A 240 -8.23 -10.12 10.70
C LEU A 240 -7.21 -11.17 10.24
N LEU A 241 -6.54 -10.95 9.10
CA LEU A 241 -5.49 -11.84 8.61
C LEU A 241 -4.30 -11.91 9.58
N VAL A 242 -3.82 -10.77 10.08
CA VAL A 242 -2.74 -10.74 11.08
C VAL A 242 -3.13 -11.52 12.34
N ILE A 243 -4.34 -11.31 12.84
CA ILE A 243 -4.86 -12.04 14.00
C ILE A 243 -4.84 -13.57 13.75
N THR A 244 -5.26 -14.03 12.56
CA THR A 244 -5.24 -15.47 12.23
C THR A 244 -3.83 -16.06 12.17
N ILE A 245 -2.82 -15.26 11.80
CA ILE A 245 -1.41 -15.65 11.79
C ILE A 245 -0.88 -15.72 13.24
N SER A 246 -1.25 -14.75 14.08
CA SER A 246 -0.80 -14.64 15.47
C SER A 246 -1.32 -15.73 16.39
N PHE A 247 -2.48 -16.34 16.10
CA PHE A 247 -2.97 -17.49 16.86
C PHE A 247 -2.31 -18.78 16.38
N PRO A 248 -1.37 -19.38 17.14
CA PRO A 248 -0.87 -20.71 16.84
C PRO A 248 -2.04 -21.69 17.03
N GLY A 249 -2.43 -22.39 15.96
CA GLY A 249 -3.33 -23.53 16.12
C GLY A 249 -2.64 -24.56 17.03
N GLU A 250 -3.34 -25.05 18.05
CA GLU A 250 -2.85 -25.95 19.12
C GLU A 250 -2.25 -27.31 18.65
N GLY A 251 -2.00 -27.49 17.35
CA GLY A 251 -1.58 -28.77 16.76
C GLY A 251 -0.10 -28.92 16.44
N LEU A 252 0.77 -27.94 16.71
CA LEU A 252 2.11 -27.89 16.09
C LEU A 252 3.28 -27.94 17.09
N HIS A 253 3.33 -29.01 17.88
CA HIS A 253 4.60 -29.46 18.43
C HIS A 253 5.40 -30.14 17.31
N ILE A 254 6.43 -29.45 16.81
CA ILE A 254 7.45 -29.94 15.85
C ILE A 254 8.15 -31.24 16.30
N GLY A 255 7.93 -31.70 17.52
CA GLY A 255 8.48 -32.94 18.07
C GLY A 255 7.73 -34.23 17.75
N ASN A 256 6.55 -34.20 17.12
CA ASN A 256 5.73 -35.41 16.90
C ASN A 256 5.24 -35.56 15.44
N ILE A 257 6.18 -35.46 14.49
CA ILE A 257 5.91 -35.63 13.04
C ILE A 257 5.94 -37.13 12.70
N ASP A 258 5.00 -37.89 13.25
CA ASP A 258 4.94 -39.34 13.04
C ASP A 258 4.08 -39.72 11.82
N SER A 259 3.37 -38.76 11.21
CA SER A 259 2.42 -39.04 10.11
C SER A 259 2.39 -37.94 9.04
N PRO A 260 2.54 -38.27 7.73
CA PRO A 260 2.46 -37.33 6.62
C PRO A 260 1.17 -36.50 6.55
N TRP A 261 0.07 -37.04 7.07
CA TRP A 261 -1.26 -36.41 7.08
C TRP A 261 -1.34 -35.16 7.96
N LYS A 262 -0.42 -34.97 8.92
CA LYS A 262 -0.35 -33.78 9.79
C LYS A 262 0.36 -32.58 9.14
N ILE A 263 1.07 -32.79 8.03
CA ILE A 263 1.82 -31.73 7.31
C ILE A 263 0.88 -30.92 6.39
N TRP A 264 -0.14 -31.55 5.84
CA TRP A 264 -1.14 -30.92 4.97
C TRP A 264 -1.79 -29.65 5.55
N PRO A 265 -2.33 -29.64 6.78
CA PRO A 265 -2.94 -28.43 7.34
C PRO A 265 -1.93 -27.28 7.51
N PHE A 266 -0.65 -27.58 7.74
CA PHE A 266 0.40 -26.57 7.81
C PHE A 266 0.68 -25.94 6.45
N VAL A 267 0.81 -26.75 5.40
CA VAL A 267 1.02 -26.27 4.03
C VAL A 267 -0.19 -25.45 3.56
N VAL A 268 -1.41 -25.94 3.79
CA VAL A 268 -2.64 -25.21 3.45
C VAL A 268 -2.70 -23.88 4.19
N ARG A 269 -2.35 -23.85 5.48
CA ARG A 269 -2.30 -22.61 6.25
C ARG A 269 -1.30 -21.63 5.66
N ILE A 270 -0.08 -22.04 5.34
CA ILE A 270 0.92 -21.17 4.68
C ILE A 270 0.38 -20.61 3.37
N VAL A 271 -0.17 -21.46 2.50
CA VAL A 271 -0.66 -21.05 1.18
C VAL A 271 -1.82 -20.06 1.32
N VAL A 272 -2.80 -20.35 2.19
CA VAL A 272 -3.96 -19.47 2.39
C VAL A 272 -3.55 -18.15 3.03
N THR A 273 -2.71 -18.19 4.07
CA THR A 273 -2.23 -17.00 4.78
C THR A 273 -1.23 -16.16 3.98
N SER A 274 -0.64 -16.68 2.90
CA SER A 274 0.21 -15.89 1.99
C SER A 274 -0.55 -15.37 0.78
N ALA A 275 -1.48 -16.16 0.23
CA ALA A 275 -2.29 -15.76 -0.92
C ALA A 275 -3.36 -14.70 -0.56
N LEU A 276 -3.99 -14.79 0.62
CA LEU A 276 -5.03 -13.83 1.02
C LEU A 276 -4.50 -12.40 1.22
N PRO A 277 -3.41 -12.15 1.98
CA PRO A 277 -2.82 -10.82 2.08
C PRO A 277 -2.34 -10.30 0.73
N MET A 278 -1.80 -11.18 -0.12
CA MET A 278 -1.34 -10.80 -1.46
C MET A 278 -2.47 -10.23 -2.30
N VAL A 279 -3.61 -10.93 -2.37
CA VAL A 279 -4.80 -10.47 -3.09
C VAL A 279 -5.34 -9.19 -2.47
N LEU A 280 -5.42 -9.13 -1.14
CA LEU A 280 -5.93 -7.95 -0.42
C LEU A 280 -5.07 -6.70 -0.69
N GLN A 281 -3.75 -6.83 -0.68
CA GLN A 281 -2.82 -5.74 -0.92
C GLN A 281 -2.89 -5.26 -2.38
N LEU A 282 -3.03 -6.18 -3.35
CA LEU A 282 -3.28 -5.82 -4.75
C LEU A 282 -4.55 -4.97 -4.89
N TYR A 283 -5.67 -5.41 -4.31
CA TYR A 283 -6.93 -4.67 -4.36
C TYR A 283 -6.85 -3.32 -3.63
N SER A 284 -6.11 -3.26 -2.52
CA SER A 284 -5.91 -2.01 -1.78
C SER A 284 -5.14 -0.98 -2.61
N ILE A 285 -4.01 -1.36 -3.22
CA ILE A 285 -3.22 -0.46 -4.07
C ILE A 285 -4.06 0.00 -5.28
N ALA A 286 -4.77 -0.92 -5.92
CA ALA A 286 -5.62 -0.58 -7.06
C ALA A 286 -6.78 0.35 -6.69
N ALA A 287 -7.44 0.11 -5.55
CA ALA A 287 -8.51 0.97 -5.07
C ALA A 287 -8.02 2.39 -4.77
N PHE A 288 -6.84 2.55 -4.15
CA PHE A 288 -6.26 3.87 -3.92
C PHE A 288 -5.81 4.58 -5.21
N ALA A 289 -5.33 3.84 -6.21
CA ALA A 289 -5.04 4.38 -7.53
C ALA A 289 -6.30 4.88 -8.25
N VAL A 290 -7.40 4.12 -8.21
CA VAL A 290 -8.69 4.57 -8.78
C VAL A 290 -9.25 5.76 -8.00
N LEU A 291 -9.17 5.74 -6.67
CA LEU A 291 -9.59 6.87 -5.83
C LEU A 291 -8.80 8.14 -6.16
N TYR A 292 -7.50 8.02 -6.44
CA TYR A 292 -6.68 9.14 -6.91
C TYR A 292 -7.20 9.70 -8.24
N MET A 293 -7.52 8.85 -9.22
CA MET A 293 -8.08 9.28 -10.51
C MET A 293 -9.44 9.97 -10.34
N ASP A 294 -10.31 9.44 -9.47
CA ASP A 294 -11.59 10.06 -9.14
C ASP A 294 -11.39 11.43 -8.44
N CYS A 295 -10.45 11.54 -7.49
CA CYS A 295 -10.08 12.80 -6.87
C CYS A 295 -9.61 13.82 -7.91
N LYS A 296 -8.77 13.41 -8.86
CA LYS A 296 -8.25 14.27 -9.94
C LYS A 296 -9.38 14.72 -10.88
N ALA A 297 -10.32 13.84 -11.21
CA ALA A 297 -11.52 14.17 -11.99
C ALA A 297 -12.38 15.23 -11.29
N MET A 298 -12.58 15.10 -9.97
CA MET A 298 -13.41 16.01 -9.19
C MET A 298 -12.81 17.41 -9.00
N HIS A 299 -11.50 17.59 -9.23
CA HIS A 299 -10.82 18.88 -9.24
C HIS A 299 -10.70 19.49 -10.64
N GLY A 300 -11.19 18.81 -11.70
CA GLY A 300 -11.13 19.30 -13.08
C GLY A 300 -9.77 19.16 -13.77
N GLU A 301 -8.74 18.76 -13.03
CA GLU A 301 -7.36 18.61 -13.54
C GLU A 301 -7.21 17.41 -14.49
N LEU A 302 -8.07 16.39 -14.37
CA LEU A 302 -8.04 15.23 -15.25
C LEU A 302 -8.44 15.58 -16.70
N VAL A 303 -9.34 16.55 -16.88
CA VAL A 303 -9.78 16.98 -18.22
C VAL A 303 -8.66 17.73 -18.93
N LEU A 304 -7.88 18.54 -18.20
CA LEU A 304 -6.74 19.28 -18.74
C LEU A 304 -5.61 18.33 -19.20
N GLU A 305 -5.28 17.33 -18.39
CA GLU A 305 -4.21 16.37 -18.70
C GLU A 305 -4.60 15.41 -19.83
N ILE A 306 -5.88 15.00 -19.92
CA ILE A 306 -6.39 14.27 -21.08
C ILE A 306 -6.28 15.17 -22.33
N VAL A 307 -6.69 16.43 -22.26
CA VAL A 307 -6.55 17.35 -23.41
C VAL A 307 -5.08 17.53 -23.80
N GLU A 308 -4.15 17.65 -22.86
CA GLU A 308 -2.71 17.82 -23.13
C GLU A 308 -2.06 16.54 -23.67
N GLU A 309 -2.39 15.37 -23.10
CA GLU A 309 -1.87 14.07 -23.54
C GLU A 309 -2.39 13.69 -24.94
N PHE A 310 -3.65 14.01 -25.23
CA PHE A 310 -4.21 13.84 -26.57
C PHE A 310 -3.73 14.94 -27.53
N ALA A 311 -3.54 16.19 -27.08
CA ALA A 311 -2.97 17.27 -27.91
C ALA A 311 -1.51 16.99 -28.31
N GLY A 312 -0.74 16.32 -27.45
CA GLY A 312 0.61 15.81 -27.80
C GLY A 312 0.59 14.70 -28.86
N ALA A 313 -0.54 14.00 -29.04
CA ALA A 313 -0.75 13.09 -30.17
C ALA A 313 -1.32 13.81 -31.41
N TYR A 314 -1.80 15.04 -31.26
CA TYR A 314 -2.12 15.98 -32.34
C TYR A 314 -0.94 16.95 -32.60
N VAL A 315 0.28 16.42 -32.74
CA VAL A 315 1.38 17.21 -33.31
C VAL A 315 1.11 17.35 -34.81
N SER A 316 0.55 18.51 -35.16
CA SER A 316 0.61 19.23 -36.43
C SER A 316 0.70 18.37 -37.70
N LEU A 317 -0.44 18.17 -38.35
CA LEU A 317 -0.44 17.96 -39.80
C LEU A 317 0.36 19.11 -40.44
N PRO A 318 1.33 18.84 -41.32
CA PRO A 318 1.93 19.89 -42.13
C PRO A 318 0.85 20.38 -43.08
N PHE A 319 0.08 21.37 -42.65
CA PHE A 319 -0.77 22.13 -43.55
C PHE A 319 0.15 23.02 -44.38
N ASP A 320 0.59 22.43 -45.48
CA ASP A 320 0.68 23.05 -46.81
C ASP A 320 1.12 24.54 -46.79
N ASP A 321 2.43 24.74 -46.76
CA ASP A 321 3.04 26.02 -47.14
C ASP A 321 2.73 26.29 -48.62
N GLY A 322 1.63 27.01 -48.86
CA GLY A 322 1.42 27.71 -50.12
C GLY A 322 0.11 27.45 -50.83
N LYS A 323 -1.01 27.83 -50.21
CA LYS A 323 -2.08 28.59 -50.89
C LYS A 323 -3.14 29.04 -49.89
N THR A 324 -3.36 30.34 -49.84
CA THR A 324 -4.46 30.97 -49.12
C THR A 324 -5.82 30.54 -49.71
N PRO A 325 -6.76 30.07 -48.88
CA PRO A 325 -8.16 30.23 -49.16
C PRO A 325 -8.73 31.29 -48.22
N HIS A 326 -9.27 32.34 -48.81
CA HIS A 326 -10.11 33.30 -48.11
C HIS A 326 -11.29 32.55 -47.46
N PHE A 327 -11.32 32.49 -46.14
CA PHE A 327 -12.52 32.16 -45.38
C PHE A 327 -12.92 33.37 -44.55
N HIS A 328 -14.03 33.98 -44.97
CA HIS A 328 -14.79 34.94 -44.19
C HIS A 328 -15.44 34.17 -43.04
N MET A 329 -15.09 34.46 -41.79
CA MET A 329 -15.57 33.72 -40.62
C MET A 329 -16.48 34.60 -39.77
N SER A 330 -17.75 34.17 -39.67
CA SER A 330 -18.84 34.79 -38.91
C SER A 330 -18.62 34.64 -37.40
N PRO A 331 -19.09 35.57 -36.54
CA PRO A 331 -18.79 35.58 -35.10
C PRO A 331 -19.48 34.50 -34.25
N ASP A 332 -20.24 33.59 -34.85
CA ASP A 332 -21.12 32.64 -34.11
C ASP A 332 -20.44 31.29 -33.76
N CYS A 333 -19.13 31.17 -33.94
CA CYS A 333 -18.41 29.89 -33.80
C CYS A 333 -17.52 29.78 -32.54
N TYR A 334 -17.74 30.62 -31.53
CA TYR A 334 -17.01 30.49 -30.26
C TYR A 334 -17.65 29.48 -29.29
N ASP A 335 -18.93 29.11 -29.47
CA ASP A 335 -19.64 28.21 -28.56
C ASP A 335 -19.51 26.71 -28.89
N LEU A 336 -18.79 26.34 -29.97
CA LEU A 336 -18.66 24.93 -30.40
C LEU A 336 -17.31 24.26 -30.08
N LEU A 337 -16.37 24.97 -29.45
CA LEU A 337 -14.98 24.49 -29.27
C LEU A 337 -14.56 24.26 -27.81
N ILE A 338 -15.46 24.46 -26.84
CA ILE A 338 -15.25 24.03 -25.47
C ILE A 338 -16.16 22.83 -25.22
N PRO A 339 -15.67 21.58 -25.28
CA PRO A 339 -16.48 20.46 -24.86
C PRO A 339 -16.79 20.66 -23.36
N ASP A 340 -18.07 20.81 -23.05
CA ASP A 340 -18.60 20.80 -21.69
C ASP A 340 -17.95 19.63 -20.93
N ALA A 341 -17.40 19.87 -19.74
CA ALA A 341 -16.76 18.86 -18.91
C ALA A 341 -17.70 17.66 -18.64
N SER A 342 -19.03 17.88 -18.73
CA SER A 342 -20.04 16.83 -18.71
C SER A 342 -19.96 15.85 -19.90
N SER A 343 -19.60 16.35 -21.10
CA SER A 343 -19.51 15.56 -22.35
C SER A 343 -18.26 14.68 -22.40
N VAL A 344 -17.13 15.14 -21.86
CA VAL A 344 -15.89 14.36 -21.76
C VAL A 344 -16.03 13.27 -20.70
N VAL A 345 -16.65 13.59 -19.55
CA VAL A 345 -17.01 12.58 -18.53
C VAL A 345 -18.04 11.59 -19.09
N ALA A 346 -18.97 12.02 -19.94
CA ALA A 346 -19.91 11.14 -20.63
C ALA A 346 -19.27 10.31 -21.75
N PHE A 347 -18.22 10.79 -22.41
CA PHE A 347 -17.49 10.04 -23.43
C PHE A 347 -16.62 8.93 -22.81
N VAL A 348 -15.92 9.23 -21.71
CA VAL A 348 -15.19 8.22 -20.91
C VAL A 348 -16.16 7.23 -20.25
N ARG A 349 -17.35 7.69 -19.83
CA ARG A 349 -18.41 6.82 -19.31
C ARG A 349 -19.21 6.12 -20.44
N GLY A 350 -19.13 6.60 -21.68
CA GLY A 350 -19.88 6.14 -22.85
C GLY A 350 -19.17 5.03 -23.64
N GLN A 351 -17.84 4.92 -23.54
CA GLN A 351 -17.12 3.70 -23.93
C GLN A 351 -17.49 2.47 -23.08
N ARG A 352 -18.31 2.64 -22.04
CA ARG A 352 -18.82 1.59 -21.15
C ARG A 352 -19.99 0.77 -21.76
N ILE A 353 -20.49 1.06 -22.97
CA ILE A 353 -21.68 0.39 -23.55
C ILE A 353 -21.43 -0.35 -24.88
N GLN A 354 -20.26 -0.22 -25.53
CA GLN A 354 -20.01 -0.89 -26.83
C GLN A 354 -19.39 -2.30 -26.75
N SER A 355 -19.66 -3.06 -25.68
CA SER A 355 -19.30 -4.50 -25.60
C SER A 355 -20.50 -5.35 -25.15
N SER A 356 -21.61 -5.23 -25.87
CA SER A 356 -22.63 -6.28 -25.95
C SER A 356 -23.59 -5.93 -27.11
N ALA A 357 -23.23 -6.36 -28.32
CA ALA A 357 -24.20 -6.61 -29.38
C ALA A 357 -24.38 -8.13 -29.52
N PRO A 358 -25.60 -8.60 -29.83
CA PRO A 358 -25.95 -10.01 -29.82
C PRO A 358 -25.55 -10.69 -31.13
N GLU A 359 -25.12 -11.95 -31.07
CA GLU A 359 -25.10 -12.84 -32.24
C GLU A 359 -26.14 -13.95 -32.03
N SER A 360 -27.12 -13.91 -32.94
CA SER A 360 -28.08 -14.93 -33.42
C SER A 360 -28.74 -15.88 -32.42
#